data_AF-A0A958FZ72-F1
#
_entry.id   AF-A0A958FZ72-F1
#
_cell.length_a   1.000
_cell.length_b   1.000
_cell.length_c   1.000
_cell.angle_alpha   90.00
_cell.angle_beta   90.00
_cell.angle_gamma   90.00
#
_symmetry.space_group_name_H-M   'P 1'
#
loop_
_entity.id
_entity.type
_entity.pdbx_description
1 polymer ?
#
loop_
_entity_poly.entity_id
_entity_poly.type
_entity_poly.pdbx_seq_one_letter_code
_entity_poly.pdbx_strand_id
1 'polypeptide(L)'
;IVIVGVALFAILAIFFFAVDVATIHRAKLRLQRALDASTVAATYLFESKDENGNFLLDDELNQVAEQIITDNLVATGVRPEQILEIKASFLPVNRGNPALIPARVVELSANIAPAGLLLPHIPWIHQAFDISGSAQGQNRKVAISLIADTSGSMDDVMDCHGQPGSCLKIDELRKAVRAFVEQFANEADHRLAFITFNDDVAVPQPMVRNPDLSPDSALTYAIGRLDDNHTQGYTNTWTAMQEAVEQLRSPINNDLMPHDMRAIVLVTDGSPRGRNGFYNFAPEPPDVGPDCEDFLEATYPGSDWGNDIERRNIMLRRAMKRYLGALQQSDIARNDDFVVFAVGIGNVGIRDVNADCAEDDTEDELRYNPNDPYQCTTNDLFAKNFFLARLAKDLSWMQGDPNASPPVPPDPDFPVECVPDKEQIPGKQGNFYLTSDPSELTPLLLNVAKNIKARISQ
;
A
#
# COMPACT_ATOMS: atom_id res chain seq x y z
N ILE A 1 -40.63 -54.60 -0.39
CA ILE A 1 -39.56 -54.47 -1.41
C ILE A 1 -39.79 -53.24 -2.28
N VAL A 2 -40.91 -53.12 -3.02
CA VAL A 2 -41.18 -51.96 -3.90
C VAL A 2 -41.13 -50.61 -3.16
N ILE A 3 -41.80 -50.49 -2.01
CA ILE A 3 -41.80 -49.24 -1.21
C ILE A 3 -40.37 -48.84 -0.79
N VAL A 4 -39.55 -49.82 -0.39
CA VAL A 4 -38.15 -49.59 0.00
C VAL A 4 -37.31 -49.16 -1.20
N GLY A 5 -37.53 -49.77 -2.37
CA GLY A 5 -36.85 -49.38 -3.61
C GLY A 5 -37.18 -47.95 -4.03
N VAL A 6 -38.46 -47.55 -3.95
CA VAL A 6 -38.90 -46.17 -4.26
C VAL A 6 -38.32 -45.18 -3.26
N ALA A 7 -38.32 -45.51 -1.96
CA ALA A 7 -37.76 -44.64 -0.92
C ALA A 7 -36.24 -44.44 -1.12
N LEU A 8 -35.49 -45.51 -1.41
CA LEU A 8 -34.05 -45.42 -1.70
C LEU A 8 -33.78 -44.58 -2.95
N PHE A 9 -34.55 -44.77 -4.01
CA PHE A 9 -34.44 -43.96 -5.22
C PHE A 9 -34.70 -42.48 -4.94
N ALA A 10 -35.74 -42.16 -4.16
CA ALA A 10 -36.05 -40.78 -3.79
C ALA A 10 -34.93 -40.13 -2.95
N ILE A 11 -34.35 -40.87 -1.99
CA ILE A 11 -33.21 -40.37 -1.19
C ILE A 11 -32.00 -40.12 -2.08
N LEU A 12 -31.67 -41.04 -3.00
CA LEU A 12 -30.58 -40.84 -3.95
C LEU A 12 -30.83 -39.64 -4.86
N ALA A 13 -32.05 -39.48 -5.38
CA ALA A 13 -32.42 -38.33 -6.21
C ALA A 13 -32.26 -37.00 -5.45
N ILE A 14 -32.69 -36.94 -4.18
CA ILE A 14 -32.50 -35.76 -3.31
C ILE A 14 -31.02 -35.49 -3.07
N PHE A 15 -30.23 -36.53 -2.80
CA PHE A 15 -28.79 -36.40 -2.58
C PHE A 15 -28.07 -35.85 -3.82
N PHE A 16 -28.33 -36.42 -5.00
CA PHE A 16 -27.77 -35.93 -6.26
C PHE A 16 -28.22 -34.50 -6.58
N PHE A 17 -29.49 -34.16 -6.32
CA PHE A 17 -29.98 -32.80 -6.48
C PHE A 17 -29.24 -31.82 -5.55
N ALA A 18 -29.01 -32.19 -4.29
CA ALA A 18 -28.26 -31.36 -3.35
C ALA A 18 -26.79 -31.16 -3.79
N VAL A 19 -26.14 -32.21 -4.33
CA VAL A 19 -24.80 -32.13 -4.91
C VAL A 19 -24.78 -31.21 -6.13
N ASP A 20 -25.77 -31.29 -7.01
CA ASP A 20 -25.87 -30.43 -8.20
C ASP A 20 -26.08 -28.96 -7.81
N VAL A 21 -26.98 -28.67 -6.85
CA VAL A 21 -27.20 -27.30 -6.34
C VAL A 21 -25.91 -26.72 -5.72
N ALA A 22 -25.20 -27.51 -4.91
CA ALA A 22 -23.93 -27.08 -4.32
C ALA A 22 -22.86 -26.83 -5.40
N THR A 23 -22.84 -27.64 -6.46
CA THR A 23 -21.90 -27.49 -7.58
C THR A 23 -22.21 -26.26 -8.41
N ILE A 24 -23.49 -26.00 -8.71
CA ILE A 24 -23.97 -24.78 -9.38
C ILE A 24 -23.62 -23.54 -8.55
N HIS A 25 -23.85 -23.57 -7.24
CA HIS A 25 -23.52 -22.44 -6.37
C HIS A 25 -22.03 -22.13 -6.37
N ARG A 26 -21.17 -23.17 -6.28
CA ARG A 26 -19.71 -23.00 -6.38
C ARG A 26 -19.29 -22.49 -7.76
N ALA A 27 -19.91 -22.97 -8.83
CA ALA A 27 -19.65 -22.51 -10.18
C ALA A 27 -20.01 -21.02 -10.34
N LYS A 28 -21.14 -20.57 -9.78
CA LYS A 28 -21.52 -19.15 -9.76
C LYS A 28 -20.52 -18.28 -9.02
N LEU A 29 -20.04 -18.71 -7.85
CA LEU A 29 -19.02 -17.97 -7.10
C LEU A 29 -17.69 -17.89 -7.85
N ARG A 30 -17.28 -18.96 -8.54
CA ARG A 30 -16.06 -18.96 -9.37
C ARG A 30 -16.20 -18.05 -10.58
N LEU A 31 -17.34 -18.13 -11.26
CA LEU A 31 -17.67 -17.27 -12.40
C LEU A 31 -17.61 -15.80 -11.98
N GLN A 32 -18.25 -15.42 -10.88
CA GLN A 32 -18.22 -14.03 -10.41
C GLN A 32 -16.80 -13.58 -10.08
N ARG A 33 -16.01 -14.39 -9.36
CA ARG A 33 -14.61 -14.05 -9.05
C ARG A 33 -13.73 -13.92 -10.29
N ALA A 34 -13.93 -14.80 -11.28
CA ALA A 34 -13.23 -14.74 -12.54
C ALA A 34 -13.60 -13.46 -13.30
N LEU A 35 -14.89 -13.11 -13.36
CA LEU A 35 -15.36 -11.88 -13.98
C LEU A 35 -14.85 -10.63 -13.26
N ASP A 36 -14.89 -10.59 -11.93
CA ASP A 36 -14.37 -9.46 -11.15
C ASP A 36 -12.86 -9.27 -11.42
N ALA A 37 -12.08 -10.36 -11.39
CA ALA A 37 -10.65 -10.33 -11.69
C ALA A 37 -10.37 -9.90 -13.13
N SER A 38 -11.17 -10.39 -14.08
CA SER A 38 -11.08 -10.00 -15.48
C SER A 38 -11.49 -8.55 -15.71
N THR A 39 -12.44 -8.01 -14.97
CA THR A 39 -12.84 -6.60 -15.05
C THR A 39 -11.69 -5.72 -14.58
N VAL A 40 -11.06 -6.06 -13.45
CA VAL A 40 -9.86 -5.36 -12.99
C VAL A 40 -8.76 -5.44 -14.05
N ALA A 41 -8.44 -6.63 -14.56
CA ALA A 41 -7.44 -6.80 -15.61
C ALA A 41 -7.79 -6.02 -16.90
N ALA A 42 -9.06 -6.02 -17.31
CA ALA A 42 -9.53 -5.30 -18.50
C ALA A 42 -9.48 -3.77 -18.30
N THR A 43 -9.72 -3.26 -17.09
CA THR A 43 -9.53 -1.83 -16.81
C THR A 43 -8.07 -1.40 -16.95
N TYR A 44 -7.09 -2.27 -16.64
CA TYR A 44 -5.68 -1.97 -16.91
C TYR A 44 -5.37 -1.86 -18.40
N LEU A 45 -6.12 -2.55 -19.25
CA LEU A 45 -5.94 -2.46 -20.70
C LEU A 45 -6.35 -1.09 -21.25
N PHE A 46 -7.15 -0.30 -20.53
CA PHE A 46 -7.53 1.05 -20.97
C PHE A 46 -6.34 1.95 -21.28
N GLU A 47 -5.23 1.71 -20.62
CA GLU A 47 -4.01 2.50 -20.73
C GLU A 47 -2.94 1.81 -21.58
N SER A 48 -3.23 0.59 -22.05
CA SER A 48 -2.30 -0.14 -22.90
C SER A 48 -2.18 0.54 -24.26
N LYS A 49 -0.91 0.71 -24.67
CA LYS A 49 -0.55 1.22 -25.98
C LYS A 49 0.03 0.08 -26.81
N ASP A 50 -0.22 0.12 -28.10
CA ASP A 50 0.44 -0.75 -29.07
C ASP A 50 1.95 -0.45 -29.15
N GLU A 51 2.67 -1.25 -29.92
CA GLU A 51 4.12 -1.06 -30.15
C GLU A 51 4.46 0.31 -30.77
N ASN A 52 3.47 1.00 -31.35
CA ASN A 52 3.61 2.31 -31.96
C ASN A 52 3.22 3.46 -31.01
N GLY A 53 2.83 3.16 -29.75
CA GLY A 53 2.42 4.15 -28.76
C GLY A 53 0.97 4.64 -28.90
N ASN A 54 0.16 4.02 -29.75
CA ASN A 54 -1.27 4.32 -29.90
C ASN A 54 -2.09 3.51 -28.90
N PHE A 55 -3.17 4.08 -28.37
CA PHE A 55 -4.12 3.32 -27.55
C PHE A 55 -4.78 2.21 -28.37
N LEU A 56 -4.98 1.05 -27.76
CA LEU A 56 -5.70 -0.06 -28.39
C LEU A 56 -7.11 0.37 -28.80
N LEU A 57 -7.55 -0.13 -29.96
CA LEU A 57 -8.92 0.06 -30.43
C LEU A 57 -9.91 -0.74 -29.58
N ASP A 58 -11.16 -0.29 -29.50
CA ASP A 58 -12.18 -0.95 -28.66
C ASP A 58 -12.39 -2.43 -29.03
N ASP A 59 -12.26 -2.79 -30.31
CA ASP A 59 -12.33 -4.18 -30.78
C ASP A 59 -11.15 -5.03 -30.27
N GLU A 60 -9.95 -4.46 -30.23
CA GLU A 60 -8.76 -5.14 -29.70
C GLU A 60 -8.87 -5.30 -28.19
N LEU A 61 -9.34 -4.27 -27.49
CA LEU A 61 -9.62 -4.33 -26.06
C LEU A 61 -10.66 -5.41 -25.75
N ASN A 62 -11.74 -5.51 -26.54
CA ASN A 62 -12.77 -6.54 -26.37
C ASN A 62 -12.17 -7.94 -26.52
N GLN A 63 -11.35 -8.17 -27.54
CA GLN A 63 -10.69 -9.47 -27.75
C GLN A 63 -9.74 -9.83 -26.60
N VAL A 64 -8.93 -8.89 -26.14
CA VAL A 64 -8.00 -9.15 -25.02
C VAL A 64 -8.78 -9.36 -23.72
N ALA A 65 -9.85 -8.62 -23.47
CA ALA A 65 -10.72 -8.82 -22.30
C ALA A 65 -11.41 -10.20 -22.34
N GLU A 66 -11.93 -10.62 -23.49
CA GLU A 66 -12.51 -11.96 -23.69
C GLU A 66 -11.48 -13.07 -23.44
N GLN A 67 -10.24 -12.88 -23.90
CA GLN A 67 -9.15 -13.81 -23.65
C GLN A 67 -8.84 -13.90 -22.16
N ILE A 68 -8.75 -12.77 -21.44
CA ILE A 68 -8.50 -12.75 -19.99
C ILE A 68 -9.63 -13.44 -19.22
N ILE A 69 -10.89 -13.21 -19.58
CA ILE A 69 -12.04 -13.94 -18.99
C ILE A 69 -11.90 -15.43 -19.21
N THR A 70 -11.57 -15.84 -20.44
CA THR A 70 -11.40 -17.25 -20.78
C THR A 70 -10.30 -17.89 -19.92
N ASP A 71 -9.14 -17.23 -19.84
CA ASP A 71 -8.00 -17.73 -19.07
C ASP A 71 -8.30 -17.79 -17.56
N ASN A 72 -8.98 -16.79 -17.00
CA ASN A 72 -9.41 -16.80 -15.59
C ASN A 72 -10.46 -17.89 -15.31
N LEU A 73 -11.41 -18.11 -16.22
CA LEU A 73 -12.39 -19.19 -16.10
C LEU A 73 -11.71 -20.56 -16.13
N VAL A 74 -10.77 -20.76 -17.05
CA VAL A 74 -9.97 -22.00 -17.12
C VAL A 74 -9.14 -22.20 -15.86
N ALA A 75 -8.47 -21.16 -15.36
CA ALA A 75 -7.69 -21.21 -14.13
C ALA A 75 -8.54 -21.53 -12.88
N THR A 76 -9.81 -21.12 -12.87
CA THR A 76 -10.76 -21.47 -11.78
C THR A 76 -11.41 -22.85 -11.95
N GLY A 77 -11.02 -23.60 -12.98
CA GLY A 77 -11.46 -24.97 -13.25
C GLY A 77 -12.74 -25.08 -14.07
N VAL A 78 -13.16 -24.02 -14.75
CA VAL A 78 -14.22 -24.09 -15.78
C VAL A 78 -13.59 -24.61 -17.07
N ARG A 79 -14.15 -25.65 -17.67
CA ARG A 79 -13.60 -26.19 -18.92
C ARG A 79 -14.03 -25.33 -20.11
N PRO A 80 -13.20 -25.19 -21.17
CA PRO A 80 -13.55 -24.36 -22.34
C PRO A 80 -14.89 -24.73 -22.97
N GLU A 81 -15.24 -26.02 -23.03
CA GLU A 81 -16.52 -26.48 -23.57
C GLU A 81 -17.75 -26.10 -22.73
N GLN A 82 -17.55 -25.65 -21.49
CA GLN A 82 -18.63 -25.17 -20.64
C GLN A 82 -18.90 -23.68 -20.84
N ILE A 83 -18.03 -22.95 -21.52
CA ILE A 83 -18.19 -21.53 -21.78
C ILE A 83 -19.11 -21.38 -22.99
N LEU A 84 -20.33 -20.90 -22.76
CA LEU A 84 -21.34 -20.75 -23.80
C LEU A 84 -21.20 -19.41 -24.53
N GLU A 85 -20.94 -18.37 -23.75
CA GLU A 85 -20.85 -17.00 -24.24
C GLU A 85 -19.97 -16.20 -23.30
N ILE A 86 -19.12 -15.36 -23.88
CA ILE A 86 -18.42 -14.28 -23.20
C ILE A 86 -18.75 -13.02 -23.99
N LYS A 87 -19.09 -11.94 -23.28
CA LYS A 87 -19.25 -10.62 -23.85
C LYS A 87 -18.43 -9.64 -23.02
N ALA A 88 -17.48 -8.98 -23.68
CA ALA A 88 -16.87 -7.77 -23.17
C ALA A 88 -17.49 -6.58 -23.92
N SER A 89 -17.79 -5.50 -23.19
CA SER A 89 -18.13 -4.24 -23.83
C SER A 89 -17.46 -3.09 -23.11
N PHE A 90 -16.80 -2.25 -23.90
CA PHE A 90 -16.24 -0.99 -23.45
C PHE A 90 -17.19 0.13 -23.83
N LEU A 91 -17.88 0.69 -22.84
CA LEU A 91 -18.82 1.76 -23.04
C LEU A 91 -18.15 3.10 -22.73
N PRO A 92 -18.18 4.09 -23.65
CA PRO A 92 -17.81 5.45 -23.30
C PRO A 92 -18.83 6.00 -22.32
N VAL A 93 -18.39 6.45 -21.14
CA VAL A 93 -19.27 7.19 -20.23
C VAL A 93 -19.47 8.56 -20.82
N ASN A 94 -20.64 8.75 -21.43
CA ASN A 94 -21.01 9.98 -22.12
C ASN A 94 -21.27 11.10 -21.10
N ARG A 95 -20.20 11.68 -20.52
CA ARG A 95 -20.26 12.81 -19.57
C ARG A 95 -20.27 14.16 -20.29
N GLY A 96 -21.07 14.32 -21.35
CA GLY A 96 -21.41 15.63 -21.94
C GLY A 96 -20.28 16.58 -22.37
N ASN A 97 -18.99 16.18 -22.28
CA ASN A 97 -17.84 17.00 -22.61
C ASN A 97 -16.80 16.17 -23.39
N PRO A 98 -16.68 16.36 -24.72
CA PRO A 98 -15.82 15.55 -25.58
C PRO A 98 -14.31 15.83 -25.43
N ALA A 99 -13.91 16.79 -24.59
CA ALA A 99 -12.50 17.16 -24.38
C ALA A 99 -11.82 16.41 -23.22
N LEU A 100 -12.57 15.63 -22.44
CA LEU A 100 -12.04 14.78 -21.37
C LEU A 100 -11.98 13.35 -21.90
N ILE A 101 -10.88 12.63 -21.66
CA ILE A 101 -10.79 11.20 -21.96
C ILE A 101 -12.05 10.56 -21.37
N PRO A 102 -12.93 9.96 -22.18
CA PRO A 102 -14.19 9.45 -21.68
C PRO A 102 -13.84 8.41 -20.62
N ALA A 103 -14.31 8.60 -19.40
CA ALA A 103 -14.28 7.52 -18.42
C ALA A 103 -14.86 6.30 -19.12
N ARG A 104 -14.11 5.20 -19.17
CA ARG A 104 -14.56 3.98 -19.84
C ARG A 104 -15.12 3.06 -18.78
N VAL A 105 -16.24 2.44 -19.12
CA VAL A 105 -16.84 1.38 -18.33
C VAL A 105 -16.56 0.08 -19.05
N VAL A 106 -16.00 -0.90 -18.34
CA VAL A 106 -15.95 -2.29 -18.81
C VAL A 106 -17.16 -2.99 -18.26
N GLU A 107 -18.02 -3.56 -19.11
CA GLU A 107 -19.02 -4.53 -18.70
C GLU A 107 -18.62 -5.90 -19.25
N LEU A 108 -18.35 -6.83 -18.34
CA LEU A 108 -18.06 -8.21 -18.68
C LEU A 108 -19.26 -9.07 -18.30
N SER A 109 -19.63 -10.00 -19.17
CA SER A 109 -20.58 -11.06 -18.83
C SER A 109 -20.15 -12.38 -19.43
N ALA A 110 -20.42 -13.46 -18.72
CA ALA A 110 -20.18 -14.81 -19.21
C ALA A 110 -21.30 -15.75 -18.79
N ASN A 111 -21.63 -16.67 -19.68
CA ASN A 111 -22.60 -17.74 -19.44
C ASN A 111 -21.87 -19.08 -19.49
N ILE A 112 -22.05 -19.89 -18.44
CA ILE A 112 -21.46 -21.23 -18.37
C ILE A 112 -22.51 -22.32 -18.21
N ALA A 113 -22.28 -23.46 -18.87
CA ALA A 113 -23.06 -24.67 -18.70
C ALA A 113 -22.69 -25.38 -17.38
N PRO A 114 -23.66 -25.72 -16.53
CA PRO A 114 -23.39 -26.36 -15.25
C PRO A 114 -22.84 -27.77 -15.44
N ALA A 115 -21.81 -28.11 -14.67
CA ALA A 115 -21.39 -29.50 -14.48
C ALA A 115 -22.22 -30.09 -13.33
N GLY A 116 -23.11 -31.03 -13.63
CA GLY A 116 -23.94 -31.74 -12.66
C GLY A 116 -24.04 -33.23 -13.00
N LEU A 117 -24.42 -34.03 -12.03
CA LEU A 117 -24.60 -35.48 -12.14
C LEU A 117 -25.99 -35.86 -12.66
N LEU A 118 -27.03 -35.09 -12.34
CA LEU A 118 -28.41 -35.37 -12.74
C LEU A 118 -29.01 -34.28 -13.61
N LEU A 119 -28.88 -33.02 -13.20
CA LEU A 119 -29.51 -31.88 -13.90
C LEU A 119 -29.12 -31.79 -15.39
N PRO A 120 -27.86 -32.08 -15.80
CA PRO A 120 -27.47 -32.07 -17.21
C PRO A 120 -27.87 -33.34 -17.98
N HIS A 121 -28.80 -34.14 -17.47
CA HIS A 121 -29.40 -35.24 -18.24
C HIS A 121 -30.92 -35.10 -18.36
N ILE A 122 -31.47 -33.98 -17.89
CA ILE A 122 -32.90 -33.71 -17.91
C ILE A 122 -33.16 -32.64 -19.00
N PRO A 123 -33.60 -33.01 -20.23
CA PRO A 123 -33.65 -32.15 -21.42
C PRO A 123 -34.33 -30.79 -21.21
N TRP A 124 -35.39 -30.78 -20.41
CA TRP A 124 -36.21 -29.60 -20.14
C TRP A 124 -35.64 -28.68 -19.04
N ILE A 125 -34.66 -29.18 -18.28
CA ILE A 125 -33.95 -28.43 -17.23
C ILE A 125 -32.73 -27.72 -17.82
N HIS A 126 -32.06 -28.29 -18.83
CA HIS A 126 -30.83 -27.73 -19.42
C HIS A 126 -30.90 -26.26 -19.84
N GLN A 127 -32.04 -25.80 -20.37
CA GLN A 127 -32.21 -24.42 -20.83
C GLN A 127 -32.46 -23.42 -19.70
N ALA A 128 -32.62 -23.89 -18.45
CA ALA A 128 -33.02 -23.06 -17.31
C ALA A 128 -31.87 -22.74 -16.33
N PHE A 129 -30.64 -23.23 -16.56
CA PHE A 129 -29.52 -23.07 -15.62
C PHE A 129 -28.26 -22.49 -16.26
N ASP A 130 -28.41 -21.56 -17.20
CA ASP A 130 -27.29 -20.73 -17.60
C ASP A 130 -26.84 -19.93 -16.37
N ILE A 131 -25.60 -20.17 -15.93
CA ILE A 131 -25.02 -19.38 -14.85
C ILE A 131 -24.44 -18.14 -15.49
N SER A 132 -25.10 -17.01 -15.29
CA SER A 132 -24.61 -15.71 -15.70
C SER A 132 -23.93 -14.98 -14.54
N GLY A 133 -22.91 -14.20 -14.88
CA GLY A 133 -22.34 -13.20 -14.01
C GLY A 133 -22.10 -11.93 -14.81
N SER A 134 -22.04 -10.80 -14.13
CA SER A 134 -21.60 -9.54 -14.72
C SER A 134 -20.70 -8.78 -13.76
N ALA A 135 -19.72 -8.08 -14.31
CA ALA A 135 -18.82 -7.22 -13.55
C ALA A 135 -18.60 -5.91 -14.31
N GLN A 136 -18.66 -4.80 -13.57
CA GLN A 136 -18.49 -3.46 -14.10
C GLN A 136 -17.24 -2.82 -13.49
N GLY A 137 -16.35 -2.28 -14.32
CA GLY A 137 -15.16 -1.56 -13.89
C GLY A 137 -15.14 -0.16 -14.48
N GLN A 138 -14.77 0.83 -13.69
CA GLN A 138 -14.59 2.21 -14.16
C GLN A 138 -13.24 2.71 -13.66
N ASN A 139 -12.45 3.35 -14.52
CA ASN A 139 -11.22 4.02 -14.07
C ASN A 139 -11.59 5.27 -13.25
N ARG A 140 -11.38 5.21 -11.93
CA ARG A 140 -11.68 6.31 -11.00
C ARG A 140 -10.49 7.25 -10.88
N LYS A 141 -10.72 8.46 -10.38
CA LYS A 141 -9.64 9.43 -10.19
C LYS A 141 -8.84 9.05 -8.95
N VAL A 142 -7.54 9.38 -8.97
CA VAL A 142 -6.68 9.27 -7.79
C VAL A 142 -5.94 10.57 -7.53
N ALA A 143 -5.81 10.93 -6.26
CA ALA A 143 -4.83 11.90 -5.80
C ALA A 143 -3.79 11.22 -4.93
N ILE A 144 -2.52 11.40 -5.26
CA ILE A 144 -1.39 10.74 -4.63
C ILE A 144 -0.47 11.81 -4.04
N SER A 145 -0.12 11.66 -2.78
CA SER A 145 1.01 12.38 -2.19
C SER A 145 2.17 11.42 -2.02
N LEU A 146 3.18 11.54 -2.89
CA LEU A 146 4.39 10.72 -2.84
C LEU A 146 5.44 11.44 -1.99
N ILE A 147 5.86 10.78 -0.91
CA ILE A 147 6.83 11.27 0.07
C ILE A 147 8.11 10.46 -0.07
N ALA A 148 9.21 11.12 -0.39
CA ALA A 148 10.54 10.54 -0.54
C ALA A 148 11.50 11.06 0.56
N ASP A 149 12.07 10.14 1.32
CA ASP A 149 13.13 10.44 2.29
C ASP A 149 14.44 10.80 1.57
N THR A 150 15.01 11.93 1.95
CA THR A 150 16.31 12.44 1.48
C THR A 150 17.24 12.74 2.66
N SER A 151 17.03 12.08 3.80
CA SER A 151 17.87 12.17 4.99
C SER A 151 19.28 11.62 4.74
N GLY A 152 20.22 11.91 5.64
CA GLY A 152 21.62 11.53 5.47
C GLY A 152 21.85 10.02 5.35
N SER A 153 21.01 9.17 5.95
CA SER A 153 21.11 7.71 5.81
C SER A 153 20.78 7.22 4.39
N MET A 154 20.04 8.01 3.61
CA MET A 154 19.75 7.69 2.21
C MET A 154 20.98 7.82 1.29
N ASP A 155 22.06 8.45 1.76
CA ASP A 155 23.34 8.54 1.04
C ASP A 155 24.27 7.34 1.32
N ASP A 156 23.84 6.39 2.16
CA ASP A 156 24.63 5.20 2.42
C ASP A 156 24.79 4.34 1.16
N VAL A 157 26.02 3.88 0.95
CA VAL A 157 26.35 2.86 -0.05
C VAL A 157 25.91 1.49 0.50
N MET A 158 25.13 0.76 -0.28
CA MET A 158 24.61 -0.55 0.09
C MET A 158 24.91 -1.61 -0.99
N ASP A 159 24.69 -2.86 -0.60
CA ASP A 159 24.80 -4.01 -1.47
C ASP A 159 23.53 -4.10 -2.34
N CYS A 160 23.65 -3.90 -3.65
CA CYS A 160 22.59 -4.17 -4.63
C CYS A 160 22.87 -5.49 -5.36
N HIS A 161 21.82 -6.29 -5.60
CA HIS A 161 21.92 -7.54 -6.37
C HIS A 161 22.97 -8.52 -5.82
N GLY A 162 23.20 -8.49 -4.50
CA GLY A 162 24.24 -9.28 -3.83
C GLY A 162 25.68 -8.86 -4.15
N GLN A 163 25.89 -7.69 -4.77
CA GLN A 163 27.21 -7.11 -5.00
C GLN A 163 27.52 -6.04 -3.95
N PRO A 164 28.57 -6.23 -3.13
CA PRO A 164 28.85 -5.31 -2.04
C PRO A 164 29.15 -3.88 -2.47
N GLY A 165 28.49 -2.92 -1.83
CA GLY A 165 28.68 -1.48 -2.04
C GLY A 165 28.52 -1.01 -3.48
N SER A 166 27.58 -1.60 -4.22
CA SER A 166 27.41 -1.39 -5.66
C SER A 166 26.44 -0.26 -6.02
N CYS A 167 25.68 0.28 -5.07
CA CYS A 167 24.67 1.32 -5.32
C CYS A 167 24.47 2.24 -4.11
N LEU A 168 23.99 3.47 -4.38
CA LEU A 168 23.52 4.42 -3.37
C LEU A 168 22.00 4.28 -3.20
N LYS A 169 21.48 4.26 -1.96
CA LYS A 169 20.03 4.13 -1.74
C LYS A 169 19.24 5.24 -2.44
N ILE A 170 19.74 6.47 -2.40
CA ILE A 170 19.09 7.64 -3.01
C ILE A 170 18.98 7.54 -4.54
N ASP A 171 19.95 6.90 -5.20
CA ASP A 171 19.92 6.71 -6.66
C ASP A 171 18.87 5.66 -7.04
N GLU A 172 18.75 4.58 -6.28
CA GLU A 172 17.68 3.60 -6.48
C GLU A 172 16.30 4.17 -6.15
N LEU A 173 16.20 5.02 -5.11
CA LEU A 173 14.98 5.77 -4.81
C LEU A 173 14.59 6.69 -5.99
N ARG A 174 15.56 7.39 -6.60
CA ARG A 174 15.32 8.24 -7.77
C ARG A 174 14.74 7.45 -8.95
N LYS A 175 15.30 6.28 -9.25
CA LYS A 175 14.80 5.39 -10.32
C LYS A 175 13.39 4.90 -10.00
N ALA A 176 13.16 4.47 -8.76
CA ALA A 176 11.89 3.93 -8.31
C ALA A 176 10.77 4.99 -8.31
N VAL A 177 11.06 6.21 -7.83
CA VAL A 177 10.13 7.35 -7.87
C VAL A 177 9.78 7.70 -9.31
N ARG A 178 10.76 7.77 -10.22
CA ARG A 178 10.49 8.02 -11.64
C ARG A 178 9.54 6.96 -12.21
N ALA A 179 9.87 5.68 -12.03
CA ALA A 179 9.06 4.57 -12.53
C ALA A 179 7.64 4.56 -11.94
N PHE A 180 7.49 4.95 -10.67
CA PHE A 180 6.18 5.11 -10.02
C PHE A 180 5.37 6.25 -10.65
N VAL A 181 5.97 7.43 -10.79
CA VAL A 181 5.29 8.61 -11.34
C VAL A 181 4.90 8.36 -12.79
N GLU A 182 5.72 7.64 -13.57
CA GLU A 182 5.39 7.21 -14.94
C GLU A 182 4.09 6.40 -15.02
N GLN A 183 3.68 5.71 -13.93
CA GLN A 183 2.41 5.00 -13.90
C GLN A 183 1.19 5.91 -13.79
N PHE A 184 1.35 7.18 -13.42
CA PHE A 184 0.22 8.12 -13.26
C PHE A 184 0.40 9.40 -14.08
N ALA A 185 1.59 9.61 -14.63
CA ALA A 185 1.92 10.74 -15.49
C ALA A 185 1.18 10.64 -16.82
N ASN A 186 0.78 11.81 -17.34
CA ASN A 186 0.03 11.94 -18.59
C ASN A 186 -1.35 11.26 -18.60
N GLU A 187 -1.77 10.64 -17.50
CA GLU A 187 -3.13 10.13 -17.33
C GLU A 187 -4.05 11.29 -16.93
N ALA A 188 -5.14 11.45 -17.68
CA ALA A 188 -6.10 12.50 -17.41
C ALA A 188 -6.75 12.28 -16.04
N ASP A 189 -6.95 13.37 -15.30
CA ASP A 189 -7.62 13.45 -14.01
C ASP A 189 -6.88 12.87 -12.80
N HIS A 190 -5.75 12.20 -12.98
CA HIS A 190 -4.86 11.82 -11.88
C HIS A 190 -4.09 13.00 -11.33
N ARG A 191 -3.76 12.92 -10.04
CA ARG A 191 -3.13 14.03 -9.32
C ARG A 191 -2.00 13.53 -8.49
N LEU A 192 -0.92 14.29 -8.51
CA LEU A 192 0.28 13.93 -7.78
C LEU A 192 0.89 15.18 -7.14
N ALA A 193 1.19 15.07 -5.86
CA ALA A 193 2.15 15.89 -5.16
C ALA A 193 3.42 15.06 -4.95
N PHE A 194 4.57 15.70 -5.07
CA PHE A 194 5.86 15.13 -4.73
C PHE A 194 6.46 15.93 -3.59
N ILE A 195 6.72 15.24 -2.50
CA ILE A 195 7.24 15.75 -1.24
C ILE A 195 8.56 15.06 -0.99
N THR A 196 9.58 15.82 -0.62
CA THR A 196 10.85 15.29 -0.15
C THR A 196 11.08 15.76 1.28
N PHE A 197 11.71 14.95 2.11
CA PHE A 197 11.96 15.36 3.49
C PHE A 197 13.32 14.89 4.00
N ASN A 198 13.91 15.74 4.83
CA ASN A 198 15.03 15.42 5.69
C ASN A 198 14.77 16.07 7.07
N ASP A 199 15.57 17.06 7.47
CA ASP A 199 15.26 17.98 8.57
C ASP A 199 14.00 18.79 8.26
N ASP A 200 13.98 19.32 7.04
CA ASP A 200 12.92 20.16 6.51
C ASP A 200 12.10 19.36 5.50
N VAL A 201 10.86 19.79 5.33
CA VAL A 201 9.98 19.27 4.27
C VAL A 201 10.01 20.23 3.11
N ALA A 202 10.28 19.71 1.93
CA ALA A 202 10.12 20.42 0.69
C ALA A 202 8.98 19.79 -0.11
N VAL A 203 8.25 20.63 -0.84
CA VAL A 203 7.23 20.21 -1.80
C VAL A 203 7.69 20.60 -3.20
N PRO A 204 8.66 19.88 -3.80
CA PRO A 204 9.16 20.22 -5.13
C PRO A 204 8.06 20.28 -6.20
N GLN A 205 7.03 19.44 -6.05
CA GLN A 205 5.84 19.48 -6.89
C GLN A 205 4.60 19.54 -6.00
N PRO A 206 3.93 20.70 -5.85
CA PRO A 206 2.63 20.74 -5.19
C PRO A 206 1.62 19.90 -5.97
N MET A 207 0.52 19.54 -5.32
CA MET A 207 -0.54 18.72 -5.92
C MET A 207 -1.00 19.34 -7.26
N VAL A 208 -0.75 18.64 -8.35
CA VAL A 208 -1.13 19.04 -9.71
C VAL A 208 -1.99 17.97 -10.37
N ARG A 209 -2.88 18.40 -11.27
CA ARG A 209 -3.60 17.51 -12.17
C ARG A 209 -2.72 17.16 -13.36
N ASN A 210 -2.85 15.93 -13.84
CA ASN A 210 -2.15 15.40 -15.01
C ASN A 210 -0.63 15.64 -14.86
N PRO A 211 0.03 14.97 -13.90
CA PRO A 211 1.45 15.19 -13.67
C PRO A 211 2.23 14.98 -14.97
N ASP A 212 3.07 15.95 -15.30
CA ASP A 212 3.88 15.98 -16.51
C ASP A 212 5.29 15.45 -16.19
N LEU A 213 5.79 14.58 -17.05
CA LEU A 213 7.15 14.03 -17.00
C LEU A 213 8.00 14.47 -18.19
N SER A 214 7.59 15.51 -18.92
CA SER A 214 8.41 16.13 -19.95
C SER A 214 9.78 16.54 -19.38
N PRO A 215 10.86 16.57 -20.21
CA PRO A 215 12.20 16.91 -19.73
C PRO A 215 12.30 18.24 -18.99
N ASP A 216 11.44 19.21 -19.34
CA ASP A 216 11.42 20.56 -18.78
C ASP A 216 10.42 20.74 -17.62
N SER A 217 9.71 19.68 -17.23
CA SER A 217 8.71 19.75 -16.15
C SER A 217 9.37 19.90 -14.78
N ALA A 218 8.68 20.61 -13.87
CA ALA A 218 9.11 20.78 -12.48
C ALA A 218 9.25 19.43 -11.76
N LEU A 219 8.38 18.46 -12.06
CA LEU A 219 8.42 17.12 -11.51
C LEU A 219 9.64 16.32 -11.99
N THR A 220 9.94 16.33 -13.30
CA THR A 220 11.16 15.69 -13.83
C THR A 220 12.42 16.30 -13.22
N TYR A 221 12.46 17.63 -13.10
CA TYR A 221 13.57 18.34 -12.46
C TYR A 221 13.71 17.97 -10.98
N ALA A 222 12.60 17.95 -10.24
CA ALA A 222 12.58 17.58 -8.83
C ALA A 222 13.07 16.16 -8.57
N ILE A 223 12.59 15.19 -9.36
CA ILE A 223 13.04 13.80 -9.27
C ILE A 223 14.54 13.71 -9.59
N GLY A 224 14.98 14.40 -10.65
CA GLY A 224 16.38 14.44 -11.06
C GLY A 224 17.33 15.01 -10.02
N ARG A 225 16.84 15.81 -9.07
CA ARG A 225 17.61 16.48 -8.01
C ARG A 225 17.38 15.92 -6.62
N LEU A 226 16.87 14.69 -6.52
CA LEU A 226 16.76 14.00 -5.23
C LEU A 226 18.10 13.89 -4.49
N ASP A 227 19.22 13.92 -5.22
CA ASP A 227 20.58 14.01 -4.71
C ASP A 227 21.11 15.43 -4.46
N ASP A 228 20.42 16.52 -4.74
CA ASP A 228 21.08 17.82 -4.58
C ASP A 228 21.10 18.34 -3.13
N ASN A 229 20.32 17.73 -2.22
CA ASN A 229 20.14 18.17 -0.83
C ASN A 229 20.27 17.05 0.23
N HIS A 230 20.90 15.91 -0.08
CA HIS A 230 21.00 14.75 0.85
C HIS A 230 22.06 14.93 1.97
N THR A 231 22.57 16.14 2.18
CA THR A 231 23.67 16.37 3.11
C THR A 231 23.16 16.53 4.56
N GLN A 232 23.39 15.49 5.37
CA GLN A 232 23.37 15.52 6.85
C GLN A 232 22.03 15.81 7.56
N GLY A 233 20.88 15.53 6.93
CA GLY A 233 19.56 15.69 7.58
C GLY A 233 19.03 14.44 8.30
N TYR A 234 18.12 14.63 9.24
CA TYR A 234 17.38 13.61 10.00
C TYR A 234 16.12 13.16 9.25
N THR A 235 15.41 12.18 9.81
CA THR A 235 14.18 11.63 9.24
C THR A 235 12.96 12.33 9.88
N ASN A 236 12.52 13.48 9.35
CA ASN A 236 11.34 14.20 9.86
C ASN A 236 10.02 13.73 9.21
N THR A 237 9.67 12.46 9.42
CA THR A 237 8.46 11.85 8.81
C THR A 237 7.17 12.53 9.26
N TRP A 238 7.10 13.10 10.47
CA TRP A 238 5.89 13.74 10.98
C TRP A 238 5.49 14.95 10.13
N THR A 239 6.38 15.92 9.93
CA THR A 239 6.08 17.09 9.10
C THR A 239 5.79 16.66 7.66
N ALA A 240 6.46 15.63 7.14
CA ALA A 240 6.23 15.14 5.79
C ALA A 240 4.83 14.52 5.62
N MET A 241 4.37 13.77 6.62
CA MET A 241 3.01 13.22 6.66
C MET A 241 1.95 14.32 6.81
N GLN A 242 2.21 15.34 7.62
CA GLN A 242 1.33 16.50 7.74
C GLN A 242 1.17 17.19 6.37
N GLU A 243 2.28 17.50 5.71
CA GLU A 243 2.27 18.13 4.39
C GLU A 243 1.52 17.27 3.36
N ALA A 244 1.70 15.94 3.39
CA ALA A 244 0.97 15.03 2.51
C ALA A 244 -0.55 15.09 2.72
N VAL A 245 -1.00 15.16 3.98
CA VAL A 245 -2.42 15.34 4.32
C VAL A 245 -2.92 16.69 3.80
N GLU A 246 -2.14 17.77 3.95
CA GLU A 246 -2.49 19.10 3.46
C GLU A 246 -2.60 19.14 1.93
N GLN A 247 -1.66 18.52 1.21
CA GLN A 247 -1.71 18.39 -0.25
C GLN A 247 -2.93 17.60 -0.73
N LEU A 248 -3.34 16.55 0.00
CA LEU A 248 -4.55 15.77 -0.32
C LEU A 248 -5.85 16.51 0.01
N ARG A 249 -5.85 17.38 1.03
CA ARG A 249 -6.98 18.27 1.38
C ARG A 249 -7.08 19.51 0.50
N SER A 250 -6.08 19.79 -0.34
CA SER A 250 -6.04 20.96 -1.21
C SER A 250 -7.32 21.11 -2.03
N PRO A 251 -7.82 22.34 -2.29
CA PRO A 251 -9.02 22.59 -3.09
C PRO A 251 -8.98 22.00 -4.49
N ILE A 252 -7.77 21.75 -5.02
CA ILE A 252 -7.61 21.05 -6.30
C ILE A 252 -8.32 19.70 -6.27
N ASN A 253 -8.47 19.07 -5.09
CA ASN A 253 -9.10 17.78 -4.76
C ASN A 253 -10.60 17.81 -4.46
N ASN A 254 -11.26 18.97 -4.55
CA ASN A 254 -12.68 19.11 -4.18
C ASN A 254 -13.66 18.46 -5.16
N ASP A 255 -13.25 18.19 -6.40
CA ASP A 255 -14.04 17.48 -7.40
C ASP A 255 -13.79 15.97 -7.41
N LEU A 256 -12.97 15.45 -6.51
CA LEU A 256 -12.89 14.01 -6.26
C LEU A 256 -14.19 13.56 -5.57
N MET A 257 -14.79 12.51 -6.13
CA MET A 257 -15.99 11.88 -5.59
C MET A 257 -15.64 11.04 -4.36
N PRO A 258 -16.61 10.70 -3.48
CA PRO A 258 -16.37 9.82 -2.33
C PRO A 258 -15.79 8.44 -2.69
N HIS A 259 -15.94 8.01 -3.95
CA HIS A 259 -15.43 6.73 -4.46
C HIS A 259 -14.07 6.84 -5.15
N ASP A 260 -13.55 8.06 -5.37
CA ASP A 260 -12.19 8.30 -5.86
C ASP A 260 -11.18 8.05 -4.74
N MET A 261 -9.95 7.70 -5.10
CA MET A 261 -8.93 7.32 -4.12
C MET A 261 -8.02 8.49 -3.76
N ARG A 262 -7.70 8.60 -2.48
CA ARG A 262 -6.64 9.48 -1.96
C ARG A 262 -5.58 8.60 -1.31
N ALA A 263 -4.34 8.74 -1.75
CA ALA A 263 -3.24 7.88 -1.33
C ALA A 263 -2.06 8.71 -0.82
N ILE A 264 -1.46 8.27 0.27
CA ILE A 264 -0.14 8.70 0.72
C ILE A 264 0.81 7.54 0.44
N VAL A 265 1.95 7.80 -0.20
CA VAL A 265 3.00 6.81 -0.42
C VAL A 265 4.27 7.33 0.24
N LEU A 266 4.69 6.71 1.33
CA LEU A 266 5.90 7.06 2.07
C LEU A 266 7.02 6.08 1.73
N VAL A 267 8.18 6.60 1.36
CA VAL A 267 9.41 5.82 1.18
C VAL A 267 10.50 6.37 2.09
N THR A 268 11.07 5.52 2.95
CA THR A 268 12.08 5.94 3.94
C THR A 268 12.96 4.77 4.36
N ASP A 269 14.19 5.04 4.77
CA ASP A 269 15.10 4.03 5.33
C ASP A 269 15.23 4.09 6.87
N GLY A 270 14.66 5.14 7.49
CA GLY A 270 14.80 5.46 8.90
C GLY A 270 13.48 5.49 9.68
N SER A 271 13.57 5.35 10.99
CA SER A 271 12.50 5.75 11.91
C SER A 271 12.54 7.28 12.09
N PRO A 272 11.43 7.93 12.52
CA PRO A 272 11.43 9.36 12.78
C PRO A 272 12.49 9.73 13.82
N ARG A 273 13.52 10.49 13.43
CA ARG A 273 14.63 10.88 14.31
C ARG A 273 14.75 12.38 14.43
N GLY A 274 15.27 12.84 15.56
CA GLY A 274 15.65 14.24 15.77
C GLY A 274 17.14 14.39 16.03
N ARG A 275 17.65 15.61 15.83
CA ARG A 275 19.04 15.98 16.06
C ARG A 275 19.49 15.62 17.47
N ASN A 276 20.47 14.72 17.57
CA ASN A 276 21.35 14.67 18.73
C ASN A 276 22.19 15.95 18.73
N GLY A 277 21.97 16.84 19.70
CA GLY A 277 23.04 17.73 20.18
C GLY A 277 22.86 19.25 20.07
N PHE A 278 22.06 19.82 19.16
CA PHE A 278 21.88 21.29 19.13
C PHE A 278 20.43 21.72 18.88
N TYR A 279 19.94 22.47 19.86
CA TYR A 279 18.61 23.02 20.06
C TYR A 279 18.14 23.95 18.90
N ASN A 280 16.83 23.93 18.64
CA ASN A 280 15.97 25.06 18.19
C ASN A 280 15.41 25.18 16.75
N PHE A 281 15.51 24.20 15.84
CA PHE A 281 15.04 24.47 14.44
C PHE A 281 13.93 23.60 13.87
N ALA A 282 13.55 22.49 14.50
CA ALA A 282 12.34 21.78 14.09
C ALA A 282 11.15 22.28 14.94
N PRO A 283 9.98 22.56 14.34
CA PRO A 283 8.75 22.80 15.10
C PRO A 283 8.54 21.65 16.09
N GLU A 284 8.12 21.96 17.31
CA GLU A 284 7.71 20.89 18.21
C GLU A 284 6.44 20.23 17.63
N PRO A 285 6.36 18.88 17.64
CA PRO A 285 5.11 18.19 17.32
C PRO A 285 3.97 18.73 18.19
N PRO A 286 2.74 18.86 17.65
CA PRO A 286 1.59 19.28 18.45
C PRO A 286 1.45 18.37 19.66
N ASP A 287 0.92 18.91 20.76
CA ASP A 287 0.69 18.16 21.99
C ASP A 287 -0.04 16.86 21.65
N VAL A 288 0.56 15.74 22.01
CA VAL A 288 0.07 14.37 21.78
C VAL A 288 -1.14 14.03 22.66
N GLY A 289 -1.83 15.04 23.17
CA GLY A 289 -2.86 14.96 24.21
C GLY A 289 -2.27 15.03 25.61
N PRO A 290 -2.99 15.61 26.58
CA PRO A 290 -2.50 15.82 27.95
C PRO A 290 -2.12 14.49 28.63
N ASP A 291 -2.88 13.42 28.41
CA ASP A 291 -2.61 12.11 29.01
C ASP A 291 -1.29 11.50 28.52
N CYS A 292 -0.94 11.72 27.24
CA CYS A 292 0.32 11.23 26.68
C CYS A 292 1.50 12.13 27.09
N GLU A 293 1.29 13.44 27.20
CA GLU A 293 2.30 14.35 27.73
C GLU A 293 2.63 14.02 29.19
N ASP A 294 1.61 13.84 30.04
CA ASP A 294 1.76 13.44 31.43
C ASP A 294 2.51 12.09 31.55
N PHE A 295 2.24 11.13 30.67
CA PHE A 295 2.98 9.87 30.63
C PHE A 295 4.45 10.08 30.25
N LEU A 296 4.73 10.82 29.17
CA LEU A 296 6.09 11.12 28.74
C LEU A 296 6.83 11.89 29.85
N GLU A 297 6.10 12.76 30.55
CA GLU A 297 6.57 13.52 31.69
C GLU A 297 6.92 12.64 32.90
N ALA A 298 6.05 11.70 33.24
CA ALA A 298 6.25 10.74 34.33
C ALA A 298 7.34 9.71 34.04
N THR A 299 7.47 9.28 32.78
CA THR A 299 8.39 8.20 32.38
C THR A 299 9.83 8.67 32.23
N TYR A 300 10.02 9.92 31.79
CA TYR A 300 11.36 10.47 31.51
C TYR A 300 11.65 11.77 32.28
N PRO A 301 11.34 11.88 33.59
CA PRO A 301 11.24 13.14 34.33
C PRO A 301 12.44 14.06 34.10
N GLY A 302 12.16 15.32 33.78
CA GLY A 302 13.17 16.38 33.78
C GLY A 302 13.50 16.71 35.23
N SER A 303 14.59 16.15 35.76
CA SER A 303 15.06 16.51 37.09
C SER A 303 16.13 17.59 37.00
N ASP A 304 16.13 18.54 37.94
CA ASP A 304 17.04 19.68 38.14
C ASP A 304 18.56 19.37 38.26
N TRP A 305 19.07 18.27 37.70
CA TRP A 305 20.47 17.85 37.80
C TRP A 305 21.13 17.83 36.42
N GLY A 306 22.20 18.62 36.27
CA GLY A 306 22.93 18.83 35.02
C GLY A 306 23.86 17.67 34.62
N ASN A 307 23.30 16.50 34.31
CA ASN A 307 24.03 15.32 33.84
C ASN A 307 23.37 14.67 32.61
N ASP A 308 24.17 13.95 31.81
CA ASP A 308 23.84 13.40 30.47
C ASP A 308 22.58 12.51 30.39
N ILE A 309 22.00 12.14 31.54
CA ILE A 309 20.73 11.43 31.63
C ILE A 309 19.54 12.34 31.26
N GLU A 310 19.54 13.61 31.69
CA GLU A 310 18.47 14.56 31.37
C GLU A 310 18.44 14.83 29.85
N ARG A 311 19.62 15.04 29.25
CA ARG A 311 19.75 15.23 27.80
C ARG A 311 19.23 14.02 27.03
N ARG A 312 19.50 12.81 27.50
CA ARG A 312 18.97 11.56 26.91
C ARG A 312 17.44 11.48 27.02
N ASN A 313 16.89 11.73 28.20
CA ASN A 313 15.44 11.72 28.43
C ASN A 313 14.70 12.73 27.54
N ILE A 314 15.25 13.94 27.39
CA ILE A 314 14.70 14.97 26.50
C ILE A 314 14.76 14.52 25.03
N MET A 315 15.86 13.90 24.58
CA MET A 315 15.99 13.38 23.21
C MET A 315 15.00 12.25 22.95
N LEU A 316 14.86 11.29 23.87
CA LEU A 316 13.90 10.18 23.78
C LEU A 316 12.46 10.69 23.72
N ARG A 317 12.08 11.62 24.61
CA ARG A 317 10.77 12.28 24.56
C ARG A 317 10.50 12.92 23.20
N ARG A 318 11.46 13.67 22.66
CA ARG A 318 11.31 14.34 21.36
C ARG A 318 11.19 13.36 20.19
N ALA A 319 12.01 12.31 20.18
CA ALA A 319 11.92 11.25 19.18
C ALA A 319 10.55 10.55 19.25
N MET A 320 10.09 10.24 20.46
CA MET A 320 8.77 9.65 20.70
C MET A 320 7.64 10.56 20.24
N LYS A 321 7.66 11.86 20.59
CA LYS A 321 6.64 12.80 20.14
C LYS A 321 6.58 12.89 18.61
N ARG A 322 7.72 12.83 17.89
CA ARG A 322 7.74 12.81 16.42
C ARG A 322 7.15 11.52 15.85
N TYR A 323 7.52 10.39 16.45
CA TYR A 323 6.95 9.10 16.09
C TYR A 323 5.42 9.11 16.24
N LEU A 324 4.93 9.52 17.41
CA LEU A 324 3.51 9.61 17.72
C LEU A 324 2.81 10.66 16.83
N GLY A 325 3.45 11.79 16.55
CA GLY A 325 2.94 12.80 15.64
C GLY A 325 2.75 12.27 14.21
N ALA A 326 3.71 11.49 13.70
CA ALA A 326 3.57 10.87 12.38
C ALA A 326 2.44 9.82 12.36
N LEU A 327 2.29 9.02 13.43
CA LEU A 327 1.16 8.10 13.57
C LEU A 327 -0.18 8.84 13.64
N GLN A 328 -0.25 9.94 14.39
CA GLN A 328 -1.44 10.79 14.49
C GLN A 328 -1.82 11.36 13.11
N GLN A 329 -0.85 11.79 12.30
CA GLN A 329 -1.12 12.23 10.93
C GLN A 329 -1.64 11.09 10.04
N SER A 330 -1.15 9.86 10.20
CA SER A 330 -1.72 8.69 9.54
C SER A 330 -3.15 8.39 10.01
N ASP A 331 -3.45 8.53 11.30
CA ASP A 331 -4.83 8.41 11.80
C ASP A 331 -5.76 9.47 11.24
N ILE A 332 -5.29 10.72 11.17
CA ILE A 332 -6.02 11.81 10.52
C ILE A 332 -6.27 11.49 9.04
N ALA A 333 -5.25 11.02 8.31
CA ALA A 333 -5.36 10.61 6.93
C ALA A 333 -6.42 9.50 6.75
N ARG A 334 -6.41 8.48 7.62
CA ARG A 334 -7.38 7.37 7.59
C ARG A 334 -8.81 7.83 7.89
N ASN A 335 -8.98 8.74 8.85
CA ASN A 335 -10.29 9.33 9.17
C ASN A 335 -10.86 10.12 7.98
N ASP A 336 -9.99 10.69 7.15
CA ASP A 336 -10.36 11.36 5.90
C ASP A 336 -10.49 10.40 4.69
N ASP A 337 -10.50 9.09 4.95
CA ASP A 337 -10.61 8.00 3.97
C ASP A 337 -9.41 7.89 3.01
N PHE A 338 -8.22 8.32 3.45
CA PHE A 338 -6.98 8.17 2.70
C PHE A 338 -6.36 6.78 2.95
N VAL A 339 -5.67 6.27 1.94
CA VAL A 339 -4.90 5.02 2.04
C VAL A 339 -3.42 5.35 2.18
N VAL A 340 -2.76 4.80 3.19
CA VAL A 340 -1.32 5.03 3.42
C VAL A 340 -0.52 3.80 3.02
N PHE A 341 0.38 3.95 2.06
CA PHE A 341 1.38 2.94 1.69
C PHE A 341 2.72 3.33 2.27
N ALA A 342 3.44 2.37 2.84
CA ALA A 342 4.76 2.59 3.43
C ALA A 342 5.76 1.61 2.84
N VAL A 343 6.89 2.13 2.35
CA VAL A 343 8.01 1.35 1.81
C VAL A 343 9.25 1.67 2.63
N GLY A 344 9.73 0.67 3.35
CA GLY A 344 10.95 0.73 4.13
C GLY A 344 12.15 0.21 3.35
N ILE A 345 13.29 0.90 3.41
CA ILE A 345 14.58 0.44 2.91
C ILE A 345 15.52 0.16 4.09
N GLY A 346 16.40 -0.81 3.96
CA GLY A 346 17.44 -1.12 4.94
C GLY A 346 17.23 -2.48 5.59
N ASN A 347 18.09 -2.81 6.57
CA ASN A 347 18.21 -4.16 7.07
C ASN A 347 16.86 -4.75 7.56
N VAL A 348 16.45 -5.87 6.96
CA VAL A 348 15.16 -6.53 7.24
C VAL A 348 15.26 -7.59 8.33
N GLY A 349 16.47 -7.93 8.77
CA GLY A 349 16.69 -8.99 9.72
C GLY A 349 16.44 -8.55 11.16
N ILE A 350 15.71 -9.37 11.90
CA ILE A 350 15.92 -9.54 13.34
C ILE A 350 17.27 -10.27 13.47
N ARG A 351 18.40 -9.57 13.25
CA ARG A 351 19.70 -10.18 13.55
C ARG A 351 19.73 -10.48 15.04
N ASP A 352 20.32 -11.62 15.37
CA ASP A 352 20.55 -12.07 16.74
C ASP A 352 21.03 -10.88 17.58
N VAL A 353 20.22 -10.48 18.56
CA VAL A 353 20.28 -9.23 19.33
C VAL A 353 21.59 -9.09 20.13
N ASN A 354 22.45 -10.11 20.08
CA ASN A 354 23.63 -10.29 20.91
C ASN A 354 24.98 -10.17 20.18
N ALA A 355 25.04 -10.00 18.84
CA ALA A 355 26.30 -10.21 18.11
C ALA A 355 27.15 -8.95 17.81
N ASP A 356 26.56 -7.77 17.57
CA ASP A 356 27.31 -6.63 16.98
C ASP A 356 27.21 -5.29 17.76
N CYS A 357 26.81 -5.31 19.04
CA CYS A 357 26.85 -4.10 19.89
C CYS A 357 28.08 -4.03 20.81
N ALA A 358 29.01 -4.98 20.68
CA ALA A 358 30.27 -4.97 21.38
C ALA A 358 31.32 -4.27 20.50
N GLU A 359 32.00 -3.28 21.09
CA GLU A 359 33.29 -2.75 20.63
C GLU A 359 33.24 -1.74 19.46
N ASP A 360 32.65 -0.57 19.68
CA ASP A 360 33.34 0.65 19.24
C ASP A 360 33.78 1.41 20.49
N ASP A 361 34.98 1.05 20.96
CA ASP A 361 35.67 1.56 22.16
C ASP A 361 36.03 3.05 22.01
N THR A 362 35.02 3.91 22.08
CA THR A 362 35.23 5.31 22.49
C THR A 362 34.63 5.49 23.88
N GLU A 363 35.43 6.03 24.80
CA GLU A 363 35.33 5.98 26.26
C GLU A 363 34.10 6.65 26.92
N ASP A 364 32.94 6.71 26.26
CA ASP A 364 31.68 7.12 26.90
C ASP A 364 30.83 5.88 27.21
N GLU A 365 31.05 5.30 28.40
CA GLU A 365 30.19 4.29 29.04
C GLU A 365 28.74 4.83 29.23
N LEU A 366 27.97 4.84 28.16
CA LEU A 366 26.52 4.95 28.20
C LEU A 366 25.98 3.60 28.69
N ARG A 367 25.70 3.51 30.00
CA ARG A 367 25.07 2.33 30.60
C ARG A 367 23.79 1.93 29.86
N TYR A 368 23.88 0.78 29.19
CA TYR A 368 22.81 -0.01 28.60
C TYR A 368 21.65 -0.24 29.59
N ASN A 369 20.44 0.23 29.26
CA ASN A 369 19.21 -0.22 29.92
C ASN A 369 18.52 -1.28 29.04
N PRO A 370 18.61 -2.59 29.38
CA PRO A 370 18.00 -3.67 28.60
C PRO A 370 16.45 -3.60 28.50
N ASN A 371 15.81 -2.76 29.30
CA ASN A 371 14.36 -2.58 29.31
C ASN A 371 13.90 -1.31 28.59
N ASP A 372 14.81 -0.55 27.96
CA ASP A 372 14.48 0.65 27.19
C ASP A 372 14.47 0.32 25.69
N PRO A 373 13.29 0.10 25.07
CA PRO A 373 13.21 -0.28 23.66
C PRO A 373 13.67 0.84 22.68
N TYR A 374 14.04 2.02 23.19
CA TYR A 374 14.41 3.19 22.41
C TYR A 374 15.87 3.66 22.62
N GLN A 375 16.67 2.99 23.45
CA GLN A 375 18.12 3.18 23.45
C GLN A 375 18.71 2.56 22.17
N CYS A 376 19.70 3.22 21.57
CA CYS A 376 20.39 2.75 20.36
C CYS A 376 21.03 1.38 20.57
N THR A 377 20.24 0.32 20.43
CA THR A 377 20.66 -1.07 20.54
C THR A 377 19.70 -1.88 19.69
N THR A 378 20.10 -2.28 18.48
CA THR A 378 19.49 -3.40 17.72
C THR A 378 17.96 -3.38 17.45
N ASN A 379 17.21 -2.41 17.97
CA ASN A 379 15.75 -2.24 17.97
C ASN A 379 15.31 -1.14 17.02
N ASP A 380 16.22 -0.36 16.45
CA ASP A 380 15.90 0.69 15.48
C ASP A 380 15.23 0.12 14.22
N LEU A 381 15.67 -1.06 13.78
CA LEU A 381 15.06 -1.78 12.67
C LEU A 381 13.65 -2.26 13.02
N PHE A 382 13.47 -2.79 14.23
CA PHE A 382 12.17 -3.22 14.71
C PHE A 382 11.21 -2.03 14.88
N ALA A 383 11.65 -0.95 15.51
CA ALA A 383 10.88 0.27 15.69
C ALA A 383 10.49 0.90 14.34
N LYS A 384 11.39 0.92 13.34
CA LYS A 384 11.07 1.35 11.98
C LYS A 384 10.03 0.45 11.31
N ASN A 385 10.21 -0.87 11.33
CA ASN A 385 9.28 -1.78 10.66
C ASN A 385 7.90 -1.72 11.33
N PHE A 386 7.89 -1.66 12.67
CA PHE A 386 6.70 -1.46 13.47
C PHE A 386 5.99 -0.15 13.11
N PHE A 387 6.75 0.95 13.07
CA PHE A 387 6.27 2.27 12.67
C PHE A 387 5.60 2.26 11.29
N LEU A 388 6.32 1.81 10.27
CA LEU A 388 5.87 1.87 8.88
C LEU A 388 4.63 1.01 8.66
N ALA A 389 4.57 -0.14 9.32
CA ALA A 389 3.41 -0.98 9.19
C ALA A 389 2.20 -0.47 9.97
N ARG A 390 2.42 0.18 11.12
CA ARG A 390 1.38 0.90 11.85
C ARG A 390 0.86 2.10 11.06
N LEU A 391 1.75 2.83 10.38
CA LEU A 391 1.39 3.89 9.43
C LEU A 391 0.49 3.34 8.32
N ALA A 392 0.80 2.18 7.74
CA ALA A 392 0.02 1.56 6.67
C ALA A 392 -1.25 0.82 7.15
N LYS A 393 -1.46 0.66 8.47
CA LYS A 393 -2.48 -0.23 9.06
C LYS A 393 -2.33 -1.69 8.61
N ASP A 394 -1.12 -2.08 8.24
CA ASP A 394 -0.82 -3.46 7.83
C ASP A 394 -0.21 -4.19 9.00
N LEU A 395 -1.04 -4.79 9.85
CA LEU A 395 -0.59 -5.58 11.00
C LEU A 395 -0.41 -7.06 10.64
N SER A 396 -0.58 -7.45 9.37
CA SER A 396 -0.55 -8.86 8.96
C SER A 396 0.81 -9.52 9.21
N TRP A 397 1.90 -8.77 9.06
CA TRP A 397 3.25 -9.22 9.42
C TRP A 397 3.46 -9.38 10.94
N MET A 398 2.70 -8.65 11.78
CA MET A 398 2.69 -8.86 13.24
C MET A 398 1.78 -10.02 13.64
N GLN A 399 0.89 -10.47 12.76
CA GLN A 399 0.06 -11.66 13.00
C GLN A 399 0.76 -12.94 12.56
N GLY A 400 2.10 -12.92 12.46
CA GLY A 400 2.91 -14.09 12.17
C GLY A 400 2.46 -15.29 13.00
N ASP A 401 2.56 -16.49 12.39
CA ASP A 401 2.17 -17.76 12.99
C ASP A 401 2.56 -17.76 14.48
N PRO A 402 1.61 -17.92 15.42
CA PRO A 402 1.93 -17.92 16.85
C PRO A 402 2.94 -19.02 17.23
N ASN A 403 3.25 -19.94 16.31
CA ASN A 403 4.27 -20.98 16.45
C ASN A 403 5.57 -20.71 15.67
N ALA A 404 5.67 -19.59 14.93
CA ALA A 404 6.93 -19.19 14.31
C ALA A 404 7.96 -18.84 15.38
N SER A 405 9.16 -19.40 15.24
CA SER A 405 10.33 -19.02 16.04
C SER A 405 11.21 -18.08 15.20
N PRO A 406 11.50 -16.86 15.67
CA PRO A 406 11.12 -16.30 16.98
C PRO A 406 9.66 -15.80 17.03
N PRO A 407 9.03 -15.80 18.23
CA PRO A 407 7.69 -15.24 18.41
C PRO A 407 7.66 -13.78 17.99
N VAL A 408 6.50 -13.33 17.48
CA VAL A 408 6.26 -11.92 17.18
C VAL A 408 6.61 -11.11 18.42
N PRO A 409 7.53 -10.14 18.33
CA PRO A 409 7.87 -9.32 19.48
C PRO A 409 6.59 -8.63 19.97
N PRO A 410 6.37 -8.53 21.30
CA PRO A 410 5.25 -7.77 21.82
C PRO A 410 5.27 -6.38 21.18
N ASP A 411 4.07 -5.82 20.99
CA ASP A 411 3.94 -4.40 20.66
C ASP A 411 4.91 -3.63 21.56
N PRO A 412 5.87 -2.86 21.02
CA PRO A 412 6.70 -2.02 21.87
C PRO A 412 5.73 -1.27 22.76
N ASP A 413 5.87 -1.38 24.09
CA ASP A 413 4.90 -0.92 25.09
C ASP A 413 4.66 0.59 24.93
N PHE A 414 3.86 0.94 23.93
CA PHE A 414 3.34 2.27 23.76
C PHE A 414 2.31 2.40 24.86
N PRO A 415 2.35 3.51 25.60
CA PRO A 415 1.31 3.80 26.57
C PRO A 415 -0.02 3.70 25.84
N VAL A 416 -0.93 2.90 26.37
CA VAL A 416 -2.27 2.73 25.77
C VAL A 416 -2.96 4.09 25.68
N GLU A 417 -2.58 5.04 26.53
CA GLU A 417 -3.00 6.43 26.54
C GLU A 417 -2.46 7.26 25.35
N CYS A 418 -1.32 6.87 24.77
CA CYS A 418 -0.64 7.59 23.68
C CYS A 418 -1.01 7.10 22.28
N VAL A 419 -1.58 5.91 22.15
CA VAL A 419 -1.92 5.31 20.85
C VAL A 419 -3.40 4.92 20.85
N PRO A 420 -4.22 5.46 19.93
CA PRO A 420 -5.62 5.08 19.80
C PRO A 420 -5.77 3.56 19.68
N ASP A 421 -6.73 3.01 20.42
CA ASP A 421 -7.01 1.56 20.49
C ASP A 421 -6.99 0.92 19.10
N LYS A 422 -6.21 -0.15 18.94
CA LYS A 422 -5.98 -0.84 17.66
C LYS A 422 -7.29 -1.27 16.98
N GLU A 423 -8.29 -1.61 17.77
CA GLU A 423 -9.59 -2.09 17.29
C GLU A 423 -10.53 -0.98 16.81
N GLN A 424 -10.23 0.30 17.11
CA GLN A 424 -11.13 1.42 16.82
C GLN A 424 -10.71 2.30 15.65
N ILE A 425 -9.53 2.13 15.05
CA ILE A 425 -9.08 3.02 13.97
C ILE A 425 -9.91 2.73 12.71
N PRO A 426 -10.85 3.61 12.32
CA PRO A 426 -11.63 3.44 11.10
C PRO A 426 -10.73 3.64 9.88
N GLY A 427 -11.23 3.30 8.68
CA GLY A 427 -10.55 3.64 7.43
C GLY A 427 -9.85 2.48 6.74
N LYS A 428 -9.52 2.73 5.46
CA LYS A 428 -9.01 1.76 4.49
C LYS A 428 -7.61 1.27 4.88
N GLN A 429 -7.39 -0.05 4.76
CA GLN A 429 -6.09 -0.67 4.98
C GLN A 429 -5.14 -0.36 3.81
N GLY A 430 -3.93 0.10 4.10
CA GLY A 430 -2.85 0.26 3.13
C GLY A 430 -2.01 -1.01 2.98
N ASN A 431 -0.79 -0.87 2.51
CA ASN A 431 0.19 -1.96 2.44
C ASN A 431 1.56 -1.47 2.91
N PHE A 432 2.26 -2.36 3.61
CA PHE A 432 3.63 -2.14 4.03
C PHE A 432 4.58 -3.05 3.24
N TYR A 433 5.68 -2.48 2.77
CA TYR A 433 6.74 -3.19 2.07
C TYR A 433 8.08 -2.88 2.73
N LEU A 434 8.98 -3.86 2.71
CA LEU A 434 10.31 -3.72 3.28
C LEU A 434 11.32 -4.42 2.37
N THR A 435 12.46 -3.78 2.12
CA THR A 435 13.60 -4.42 1.44
C THR A 435 14.92 -3.99 2.06
N SER A 436 15.90 -4.89 2.07
CA SER A 436 17.29 -4.62 2.41
C SER A 436 18.15 -4.32 1.19
N ASP A 437 17.64 -4.60 -0.02
CA ASP A 437 18.32 -4.35 -1.28
C ASP A 437 17.66 -3.14 -1.96
N PRO A 438 18.33 -1.97 -2.02
CA PRO A 438 17.75 -0.78 -2.64
C PRO A 438 17.31 -0.98 -4.08
N SER A 439 17.91 -1.92 -4.84
CA SER A 439 17.49 -2.21 -6.22
C SER A 439 16.07 -2.77 -6.31
N GLU A 440 15.51 -3.30 -5.22
CA GLU A 440 14.12 -3.75 -5.16
C GLU A 440 13.11 -2.60 -4.99
N LEU A 441 13.57 -1.36 -4.77
CA LEU A 441 12.67 -0.22 -4.63
C LEU A 441 11.78 0.00 -5.85
N THR A 442 12.35 -0.15 -7.05
CA THR A 442 11.60 0.02 -8.30
C THR A 442 10.45 -0.99 -8.39
N PRO A 443 10.68 -2.33 -8.30
CA PRO A 443 9.58 -3.29 -8.32
C PRO A 443 8.59 -3.11 -7.15
N LEU A 444 9.06 -2.69 -5.96
CA LEU A 444 8.17 -2.42 -4.83
C LEU A 444 7.23 -1.23 -5.08
N LEU A 445 7.75 -0.09 -5.54
CA LEU A 445 6.90 1.06 -5.87
C LEU A 445 5.98 0.77 -7.06
N LEU A 446 6.43 0.01 -8.06
CA LEU A 446 5.54 -0.45 -9.13
C LEU A 446 4.42 -1.35 -8.59
N ASN A 447 4.67 -2.17 -7.57
CA ASN A 447 3.62 -2.92 -6.90
C ASN A 447 2.67 -2.02 -6.11
N VAL A 448 3.15 -0.95 -5.46
CA VAL A 448 2.29 0.07 -4.84
C VAL A 448 1.39 0.72 -5.89
N ALA A 449 1.96 1.13 -7.03
CA ALA A 449 1.20 1.73 -8.14
C ALA A 449 0.12 0.78 -8.66
N LYS A 450 0.45 -0.50 -8.87
CA LYS A 450 -0.55 -1.55 -9.22
C LYS A 450 -1.62 -1.68 -8.14
N ASN A 451 -1.29 -1.66 -6.85
CA ASN A 451 -2.32 -1.74 -5.81
C ASN A 451 -3.25 -0.53 -5.81
N ILE A 452 -2.72 0.67 -6.06
CA ILE A 452 -3.53 1.89 -6.23
C ILE A 452 -4.46 1.73 -7.45
N LYS A 453 -3.90 1.39 -8.61
CA LYS A 453 -4.68 1.18 -9.84
C LYS A 453 -5.77 0.12 -9.67
N ALA A 454 -5.45 -1.02 -9.04
CA ALA A 454 -6.42 -2.08 -8.78
C ALA A 454 -7.60 -1.60 -7.91
N ARG A 455 -7.36 -0.68 -6.96
CA ARG A 455 -8.40 -0.14 -6.07
C ARG A 455 -9.27 0.91 -6.74
N ILE A 456 -8.72 1.68 -7.70
CA ILE A 456 -9.51 2.65 -8.48
C ILE A 456 -10.22 2.01 -9.67
N SER A 457 -9.90 0.76 -10.00
CA SER A 457 -10.53 -0.06 -11.04
C SER A 457 -11.77 -0.84 -10.58
N GLN A 458 -11.98 -0.98 -9.26
CA GLN A 458 -13.20 -1.53 -8.65
C GLN A 458 -14.30 -0.49 -8.66
#